data_AF-A0A5A7PT63-F1
#
_entry.id   AF-A0A5A7PT63-F1
#
_cell.length_a   1.000
_cell.length_b   1.000
_cell.length_c   1.000
_cell.angle_alpha   90.00
_cell.angle_beta   90.00
_cell.angle_gamma   90.00
#
_symmetry.space_group_name_H-M   'P 1'
#
loop_
_entity.id
_entity.type
_entity.pdbx_description
1 polymer ?
#
loop_
_entity_poly.entity_id
_entity_poly.type
_entity_poly.pdbx_seq_one_letter_code
_entity_poly.pdbx_strand_id
1 'polypeptide(L)'
;MQSLDALCLFSIIPINDSVRYGTTFCKGNLGRETFRFGKHQDEVVPNLAFGCAHNTSVEDLNGIFGLGNIPISFLSQYKASKFSYCFGNLNDPEYPYNMLAIGKDVRMWGARTPLTVEDKYYVNLVDIAIGHIWLKTSRHLFRRDKRKGEGGMLVDSGSTLTFLPQIVLTEFEKITRSVIKKLNLRLSPFSKKFRGYSTQCYIGEAIYLEPFPKVTLHFQNRAYMELTPDNVFFEADDNLFCLAILPSSLLRRNTTILGNVMQQNFNIAFDLEGEELAFNRMSCKSVEDYYGHDEL
;
A
#
# COMPACT_ATOMS: atom_id res chain seq x y z
N MET A 1 -36.96 -15.01 -8.70
CA MET A 1 -36.16 -14.11 -7.83
C MET A 1 -35.20 -15.00 -7.05
N GLN A 2 -34.04 -15.30 -7.63
CA GLN A 2 -33.01 -16.15 -7.04
C GLN A 2 -31.69 -15.37 -7.02
N SER A 3 -30.92 -15.66 -5.98
CA SER A 3 -29.68 -15.03 -5.55
C SER A 3 -28.67 -14.78 -6.68
N LEU A 4 -28.16 -13.54 -6.74
CA LEU A 4 -26.95 -13.21 -7.49
C LEU A 4 -25.74 -13.33 -6.55
N ASP A 5 -25.36 -14.56 -6.24
CA ASP A 5 -24.03 -14.88 -5.74
C ASP A 5 -23.09 -15.01 -6.95
N ALA A 6 -22.70 -13.87 -7.53
CA ALA A 6 -21.68 -13.83 -8.57
C ALA A 6 -20.79 -12.61 -8.34
N LEU A 7 -19.69 -12.87 -7.65
CA LEU A 7 -18.67 -11.93 -7.23
C LEU A 7 -17.52 -11.98 -8.22
N CYS A 8 -16.96 -10.83 -8.63
CA CYS A 8 -15.59 -10.75 -9.15
C CYS A 8 -15.12 -9.31 -9.42
N LEU A 9 -13.90 -9.02 -9.01
CA LEU A 9 -13.12 -7.86 -9.45
C LEU A 9 -11.71 -8.35 -9.80
N PHE A 10 -11.24 -8.16 -11.04
CA PHE A 10 -9.85 -8.36 -11.46
C PHE A 10 -9.53 -7.55 -12.73
N SER A 11 -8.26 -7.12 -12.82
CA SER A 11 -7.63 -6.57 -14.02
C SER A 11 -7.02 -7.72 -14.84
N ILE A 12 -7.50 -7.96 -16.07
CA ILE A 12 -7.01 -9.01 -16.98
C ILE A 12 -5.84 -8.52 -17.85
N ILE A 13 -4.71 -9.23 -17.81
CA ILE A 13 -3.71 -9.15 -18.89
C ILE A 13 -3.97 -10.34 -19.81
N PRO A 14 -4.27 -10.13 -21.11
CA PRO A 14 -4.67 -11.21 -21.99
C PRO A 14 -3.44 -11.95 -22.53
N ILE A 15 -2.83 -12.83 -21.73
CA ILE A 15 -2.00 -13.94 -22.23
C ILE A 15 -2.21 -15.17 -21.30
N ASN A 16 -2.90 -16.20 -21.79
CA ASN A 16 -3.14 -17.54 -21.16
C ASN A 16 -4.16 -17.64 -20.01
N ASP A 17 -5.21 -16.81 -19.96
CA ASP A 17 -6.34 -16.88 -19.00
C ASP A 17 -5.96 -16.87 -17.51
N SER A 18 -4.72 -16.49 -17.16
CA SER A 18 -4.23 -16.47 -15.79
C SER A 18 -3.63 -15.12 -15.42
N VAL A 19 -4.00 -14.61 -14.25
CA VAL A 19 -3.48 -13.36 -13.68
C VAL A 19 -2.74 -13.69 -12.39
N ARG A 20 -1.62 -13.01 -12.15
CA ARG A 20 -0.84 -13.11 -10.91
C ARG A 20 -0.63 -11.75 -10.30
N TYR A 21 -0.87 -11.64 -9.00
CA TYR A 21 -0.53 -10.48 -8.19
C TYR A 21 0.21 -10.94 -6.94
N GLY A 22 1.45 -10.50 -6.74
CA GLY A 22 2.30 -11.04 -5.66
C GLY A 22 2.47 -12.55 -5.76
N THR A 23 2.02 -13.29 -4.73
CA THR A 23 1.97 -14.76 -4.72
C THR A 23 0.60 -15.33 -5.08
N THR A 24 -0.43 -14.49 -5.23
CA THR A 24 -1.75 -14.98 -5.57
C THR A 24 -1.87 -15.22 -7.07
N PHE A 25 -2.67 -16.22 -7.42
CA PHE A 25 -3.04 -16.49 -8.80
C PHE A 25 -4.54 -16.60 -8.91
N CYS A 26 -5.03 -16.25 -10.10
CA CYS A 26 -6.42 -16.44 -10.49
C CYS A 26 -6.44 -16.90 -11.94
N LYS A 27 -7.30 -17.87 -12.25
CA LYS A 27 -7.63 -18.32 -13.60
C LYS A 27 -9.15 -18.22 -13.79
N GLY A 28 -9.57 -17.67 -14.92
CA GLY A 28 -10.97 -17.32 -15.10
C GLY A 28 -11.31 -16.88 -16.52
N ASN A 29 -12.58 -16.51 -16.71
CA ASN A 29 -13.09 -16.00 -17.97
C ASN A 29 -13.29 -14.49 -17.90
N LEU A 30 -13.21 -13.81 -19.03
CA LEU A 30 -13.61 -12.41 -19.15
C LEU A 30 -15.15 -12.29 -19.18
N GLY A 31 -15.69 -11.38 -18.38
CA GLY A 31 -17.09 -10.99 -18.38
C GLY A 31 -17.24 -9.48 -18.57
N ARG A 32 -18.47 -9.04 -18.83
CA ARG A 32 -18.86 -7.62 -18.78
C ARG A 32 -20.16 -7.49 -18.01
N GLU A 33 -20.25 -6.50 -17.14
CA GLU A 33 -21.46 -6.20 -16.37
C GLU A 33 -21.55 -4.71 -16.06
N THR A 34 -22.70 -4.28 -15.57
CA THR A 34 -22.94 -2.95 -15.02
C THR A 34 -22.60 -2.93 -13.55
N PHE A 35 -21.66 -2.06 -13.18
CA PHE A 35 -21.27 -1.84 -11.79
C PHE A 35 -21.95 -0.57 -11.27
N ARG A 36 -22.32 -0.58 -9.99
CA ARG A 36 -22.84 0.59 -9.29
C ARG A 36 -21.90 0.97 -8.15
N PHE A 37 -21.63 2.25 -8.02
CA PHE A 37 -20.66 2.78 -7.06
C PHE A 37 -21.21 4.01 -6.34
N GLY A 38 -20.48 4.47 -5.33
CA GLY A 38 -20.89 5.54 -4.44
C GLY A 38 -21.87 5.07 -3.36
N LYS A 39 -21.98 5.87 -2.29
CA LYS A 39 -22.79 5.57 -1.09
C LYS A 39 -24.27 5.33 -1.42
N HIS A 40 -24.77 6.02 -2.44
CA HIS A 40 -26.15 5.93 -2.90
C HIS A 40 -26.33 5.06 -4.15
N GLN A 41 -25.26 4.43 -4.65
CA GLN A 41 -25.25 3.62 -5.88
C GLN A 41 -25.70 4.39 -7.14
N ASP A 42 -25.56 5.71 -7.12
CA ASP A 42 -26.01 6.60 -8.19
C ASP A 42 -25.08 6.56 -9.40
N GLU A 43 -23.80 6.25 -9.21
CA GLU A 43 -22.87 6.09 -10.33
C GLU A 43 -23.03 4.70 -10.94
N VAL A 44 -23.54 4.66 -12.16
CA VAL A 44 -23.75 3.42 -12.92
C VAL A 44 -22.74 3.35 -14.06
N VAL A 45 -21.85 2.38 -14.00
CA VAL A 45 -20.83 2.12 -15.02
C VAL A 45 -21.21 0.87 -15.82
N PRO A 46 -21.89 1.02 -16.96
CA PRO A 46 -22.31 -0.13 -17.77
C PRO A 46 -21.12 -0.74 -18.52
N ASN A 47 -21.25 -2.02 -18.86
CA ASN A 47 -20.35 -2.72 -19.77
C ASN A 47 -18.88 -2.73 -19.31
N LEU A 48 -18.64 -2.69 -18.00
CA LEU A 48 -17.31 -2.80 -17.41
C LEU A 48 -16.81 -4.24 -17.55
N ALA A 49 -15.66 -4.42 -18.19
CA ALA A 49 -14.99 -5.70 -18.30
C ALA A 49 -14.30 -6.05 -16.97
N PHE A 50 -14.48 -7.31 -16.56
CA PHE A 50 -13.90 -7.85 -15.33
C PHE A 50 -13.60 -9.35 -15.52
N GLY A 51 -12.77 -9.92 -14.65
CA GLY A 51 -12.41 -11.34 -14.70
C GLY A 51 -13.24 -12.15 -13.73
N CYS A 52 -13.92 -13.19 -14.22
CA CYS A 52 -14.65 -14.17 -13.42
C CYS A 52 -13.76 -15.36 -13.07
N ALA A 53 -13.29 -15.41 -11.83
CA ALA A 53 -12.35 -16.40 -11.29
C ALA A 53 -13.05 -17.74 -11.03
N HIS A 54 -12.55 -18.83 -11.63
CA HIS A 54 -13.00 -20.20 -11.33
C HIS A 54 -11.98 -20.99 -10.51
N ASN A 55 -10.73 -20.53 -10.50
CA ASN A 55 -9.65 -21.12 -9.74
C ASN A 55 -8.75 -20.00 -9.23
N THR A 56 -8.72 -19.81 -7.91
CA THR A 56 -8.01 -18.71 -7.28
C THR A 56 -7.36 -19.18 -5.99
N SER A 57 -6.21 -18.60 -5.65
CA SER A 57 -5.58 -18.76 -4.34
C SER A 57 -5.98 -17.65 -3.35
N VAL A 58 -6.96 -16.82 -3.72
CA VAL A 58 -7.51 -15.76 -2.87
C VAL A 58 -8.66 -16.37 -2.07
N GLU A 59 -8.46 -16.46 -0.75
CA GLU A 59 -9.46 -16.93 0.20
C GLU A 59 -10.13 -15.73 0.88
N ASP A 60 -11.36 -15.89 1.37
CA ASP A 60 -12.11 -14.92 2.18
C ASP A 60 -12.33 -13.53 1.57
N LEU A 61 -12.12 -13.37 0.26
CA LEU A 61 -12.44 -12.16 -0.49
C LEU A 61 -13.29 -12.50 -1.69
N ASN A 62 -14.17 -11.56 -2.03
CA ASN A 62 -15.05 -11.70 -3.17
C ASN A 62 -14.46 -11.14 -4.48
N GLY A 63 -13.31 -10.48 -4.41
CA GLY A 63 -12.60 -9.95 -5.58
C GLY A 63 -11.49 -8.98 -5.21
N ILE A 64 -10.75 -8.51 -6.22
CA ILE A 64 -9.69 -7.50 -6.11
C ILE A 64 -10.01 -6.32 -7.04
N PHE A 65 -10.28 -5.16 -6.47
CA PHE A 65 -10.49 -3.93 -7.25
C PHE A 65 -9.16 -3.43 -7.85
N GLY A 66 -8.92 -3.76 -9.13
CA GLY A 66 -7.67 -3.49 -9.81
C GLY A 66 -7.54 -2.06 -10.30
N LEU A 67 -6.76 -1.25 -9.58
CA LEU A 67 -6.43 0.15 -9.93
C LEU A 67 -5.14 0.28 -10.75
N GLY A 68 -4.60 -0.77 -11.35
CA GLY A 68 -3.36 -0.67 -12.14
C GLY A 68 -3.52 0.19 -13.41
N ASN A 69 -2.41 0.47 -14.10
CA ASN A 69 -2.43 1.22 -15.35
C ASN A 69 -2.24 0.30 -16.56
N ILE A 70 -3.28 -0.48 -16.85
CA ILE A 70 -3.33 -1.37 -18.03
C ILE A 70 -4.68 -1.20 -18.75
N PRO A 71 -4.80 -1.57 -20.03
CA PRO A 71 -6.00 -1.25 -20.83
C PRO A 71 -7.35 -1.74 -20.27
N ILE A 72 -7.35 -2.81 -19.46
CA ILE A 72 -8.57 -3.36 -18.86
C ILE A 72 -8.74 -3.02 -17.38
N SER A 73 -7.83 -2.23 -16.79
CA SER A 73 -8.04 -1.77 -15.41
C SER A 73 -9.28 -0.92 -15.30
N PHE A 74 -9.81 -0.78 -14.08
CA PHE A 74 -10.99 0.05 -13.85
C PHE A 74 -10.74 1.49 -14.33
N LEU A 75 -9.59 2.08 -13.97
CA LEU A 75 -9.24 3.45 -14.34
C LEU A 75 -9.23 3.68 -15.85
N SER A 76 -8.70 2.73 -16.63
CA SER A 76 -8.68 2.81 -18.11
C SER A 76 -10.09 2.72 -18.71
N GLN A 77 -10.92 1.82 -18.19
CA GLN A 77 -12.29 1.62 -18.69
C GLN A 77 -13.22 2.78 -18.28
N TYR A 78 -13.05 3.28 -17.06
CA TYR A 78 -13.77 4.43 -16.52
C TYR A 78 -13.21 5.78 -17.02
N LYS A 79 -12.05 5.77 -17.69
CA LYS A 79 -11.35 6.96 -18.20
C LYS A 79 -11.01 7.98 -17.11
N ALA A 80 -10.67 7.50 -15.92
CA ALA A 80 -10.17 8.34 -14.85
C ALA A 80 -8.64 8.43 -14.89
N SER A 81 -8.12 9.65 -14.81
CA SER A 81 -6.69 9.92 -14.68
C SER A 81 -6.25 10.17 -13.24
N LYS A 82 -7.18 10.22 -12.28
CA LYS A 82 -6.85 10.41 -10.86
C LYS A 82 -7.66 9.49 -9.96
N PHE A 83 -7.04 9.09 -8.86
CA PHE A 83 -7.69 8.40 -7.76
C PHE A 83 -6.96 8.67 -6.45
N SER A 84 -7.64 8.56 -5.33
CA SER A 84 -7.01 8.59 -4.01
C SER A 84 -7.64 7.56 -3.07
N TYR A 85 -6.87 7.08 -2.10
CA TYR A 85 -7.41 6.24 -1.04
C TYR A 85 -6.90 6.66 0.33
N CYS A 86 -7.66 6.29 1.36
CA CYS A 86 -7.27 6.43 2.74
C CYS A 86 -7.65 5.17 3.53
N PHE A 87 -6.65 4.54 4.14
CA PHE A 87 -6.83 3.45 5.10
C PHE A 87 -6.73 4.02 6.51
N GLY A 88 -7.75 3.77 7.34
CA GLY A 88 -7.73 4.21 8.73
C GLY A 88 -6.97 3.26 9.63
N ASN A 89 -7.54 2.93 10.79
CA ASN A 89 -6.93 1.99 11.70
C ASN A 89 -7.04 0.56 11.16
N LEU A 90 -5.93 -0.01 10.66
CA LEU A 90 -5.90 -1.37 10.14
C LEU A 90 -6.11 -2.46 11.21
N ASN A 91 -5.99 -2.12 12.49
CA ASN A 91 -6.30 -3.03 13.60
C ASN A 91 -7.79 -3.03 13.95
N ASP A 92 -8.58 -2.12 13.38
CA ASP A 92 -10.02 -2.04 13.56
C ASP A 92 -10.72 -2.57 12.28
N PRO A 93 -11.18 -3.83 12.27
CA PRO A 93 -11.84 -4.41 11.11
C PRO A 93 -13.18 -3.72 10.78
N GLU A 94 -13.74 -2.95 11.72
CA GLU A 94 -14.99 -2.21 11.56
C GLU A 94 -14.77 -0.72 11.26
N TYR A 95 -13.53 -0.29 10.98
CA TYR A 95 -13.22 1.11 10.74
C TYR A 95 -14.05 1.68 9.57
N PRO A 96 -15.00 2.61 9.82
CA PRO A 96 -16.07 2.90 8.87
C PRO A 96 -15.69 3.95 7.82
N TYR A 97 -14.53 4.59 7.97
CA TYR A 97 -14.12 5.75 7.15
C TYR A 97 -13.06 5.42 6.11
N ASN A 98 -12.79 4.15 5.82
CA ASN A 98 -11.92 3.79 4.70
C ASN A 98 -12.53 4.33 3.40
N MET A 99 -11.72 4.96 2.56
CA MET A 99 -12.21 5.67 1.38
C MET A 99 -11.37 5.35 0.15
N LEU A 100 -12.04 5.23 -0.99
CA LEU A 100 -11.47 5.28 -2.33
C LEU A 100 -12.27 6.34 -3.09
N ALA A 101 -11.58 7.32 -3.67
CA ALA A 101 -12.17 8.34 -4.51
C ALA A 101 -11.57 8.23 -5.91
N ILE A 102 -12.39 8.24 -6.96
CA ILE A 102 -11.93 8.13 -8.36
C ILE A 102 -12.53 9.24 -9.21
N GLY A 103 -11.68 9.93 -9.98
CA GLY A 103 -12.13 10.93 -10.95
C GLY A 103 -11.44 12.27 -10.79
N LYS A 104 -11.97 13.27 -11.50
CA LYS A 104 -11.36 14.59 -11.68
C LYS A 104 -11.28 15.43 -10.40
N ASP A 105 -12.16 15.18 -9.45
CA ASP A 105 -12.35 16.00 -8.24
C ASP A 105 -11.43 15.55 -7.09
N VAL A 106 -10.71 14.43 -7.29
CA VAL A 106 -9.63 13.94 -6.43
C VAL A 106 -8.57 15.02 -6.23
N ARG A 107 -8.31 15.35 -4.95
CA ARG A 107 -7.35 16.38 -4.57
C ARG A 107 -5.96 15.83 -4.23
N MET A 108 -4.94 16.51 -4.75
CA MET A 108 -3.53 16.24 -4.46
C MET A 108 -3.06 16.98 -3.18
N TRP A 109 -3.56 16.54 -2.01
CA TRP A 109 -3.21 17.14 -0.72
C TRP A 109 -1.80 16.78 -0.24
N GLY A 110 -1.17 17.70 0.50
CA GLY A 110 0.06 17.43 1.22
C GLY A 110 1.31 17.44 0.34
N ALA A 111 2.29 16.61 0.70
CA ALA A 111 3.57 16.55 0.04
C ALA A 111 3.48 15.75 -1.27
N ARG A 112 4.25 16.17 -2.28
CA ARG A 112 4.14 15.68 -3.66
C ARG A 112 5.47 15.21 -4.21
N THR A 113 5.47 14.04 -4.83
CA THR A 113 6.66 13.45 -5.46
C THR A 113 6.33 13.02 -6.89
N PRO A 114 7.31 13.06 -7.83
CA PRO A 114 7.13 12.48 -9.15
C PRO A 114 6.72 11.02 -9.07
N LEU A 115 5.75 10.65 -9.90
CA LEU A 115 5.21 9.31 -10.06
C LEU A 115 5.66 8.76 -11.41
N THR A 116 6.23 7.56 -11.40
CA THR A 116 6.43 6.78 -12.62
C THR A 116 5.24 5.86 -12.80
N VAL A 117 4.46 6.11 -13.85
CA VAL A 117 3.31 5.31 -14.26
C VAL A 117 3.76 4.29 -15.31
N GLU A 118 3.70 2.99 -14.97
CA GLU A 118 3.92 1.88 -15.89
C GLU A 118 2.67 0.98 -15.89
N ASP A 119 2.76 -0.35 -15.76
CA ASP A 119 1.60 -1.18 -15.39
C ASP A 119 1.16 -0.93 -13.93
N LYS A 120 2.08 -0.38 -13.13
CA LYS A 120 1.97 -0.06 -11.70
C LYS A 120 2.57 1.32 -11.38
N TYR A 121 2.50 1.69 -10.11
CA TYR A 121 2.85 3.03 -9.63
C TYR A 121 4.13 3.04 -8.80
N TYR A 122 5.12 3.79 -9.26
CA TYR A 122 6.43 3.84 -8.62
C TYR A 122 6.84 5.25 -8.25
N VAL A 123 7.36 5.42 -7.04
CA VAL A 123 8.00 6.67 -6.59
C VAL A 123 9.47 6.41 -6.29
N ASN A 124 10.28 7.47 -6.23
CA ASN A 124 11.70 7.35 -5.89
C ASN A 124 11.93 7.77 -4.44
N LEU A 125 12.20 6.79 -3.58
CA LEU A 125 12.73 7.02 -2.25
C LEU A 125 14.19 7.48 -2.35
N VAL A 126 14.59 8.44 -1.54
CA VAL A 126 15.94 9.03 -1.53
C VAL A 126 16.69 8.59 -0.28
N ASP A 127 16.05 8.64 0.88
CA ASP A 127 16.67 8.33 2.16
C ASP A 127 15.60 7.99 3.22
N ILE A 128 16.05 7.44 4.36
CA ILE A 128 15.19 7.15 5.52
C ILE A 128 15.88 7.69 6.77
N ALA A 129 15.11 8.35 7.63
CA ALA A 129 15.56 8.81 8.94
C ALA A 129 14.69 8.22 10.06
N ILE A 130 15.30 7.90 11.20
CA ILE A 130 14.61 7.55 12.45
C ILE A 130 14.97 8.65 13.46
N GLY A 131 14.02 9.55 13.70
CA GLY A 131 14.30 10.82 14.40
C GLY A 131 15.36 11.63 13.65
N HIS A 132 16.48 11.91 14.32
CA HIS A 132 17.62 12.63 13.72
C HIS A 132 18.70 11.71 13.15
N ILE A 133 18.48 10.39 13.14
CA ILE A 133 19.46 9.40 12.69
C ILE A 133 19.13 8.96 11.26
N TRP A 134 20.00 9.32 10.33
CA TRP A 134 19.90 8.90 8.92
C TRP A 134 20.44 7.49 8.72
N LEU A 135 19.79 6.69 7.88
CA LEU A 135 20.29 5.38 7.50
C LEU A 135 21.52 5.53 6.61
N LYS A 136 22.60 4.81 6.94
CA LYS A 136 23.87 4.88 6.19
C LYS A 136 23.82 4.03 4.93
N THR A 137 23.05 4.47 3.94
CA THR A 137 22.86 3.75 2.68
C THR A 137 23.03 4.67 1.46
N SER A 138 23.22 4.08 0.27
CA SER A 138 23.35 4.88 -0.96
C SER A 138 21.99 5.40 -1.40
N ARG A 139 21.90 6.71 -1.66
CA ARG A 139 20.68 7.38 -2.15
C ARG A 139 20.22 6.90 -3.53
N HIS A 140 21.05 6.15 -4.23
CA HIS A 140 20.72 5.60 -5.55
C HIS A 140 20.09 4.20 -5.48
N LEU A 141 20.01 3.57 -4.30
CA LEU A 141 19.50 2.21 -4.14
C LEU A 141 18.05 2.04 -4.63
N PHE A 142 17.25 3.09 -4.53
CA PHE A 142 15.83 3.05 -4.87
C PHE A 142 15.52 3.71 -6.22
N ARG A 143 16.53 4.18 -6.97
CA ARG A 143 16.27 4.91 -8.22
C ARG A 143 15.65 3.98 -9.26
N ARG A 144 14.52 4.38 -9.84
CA ARG A 144 13.87 3.67 -10.95
C ARG A 144 14.72 3.70 -12.21
N ASP A 145 14.98 2.53 -12.78
CA ASP A 145 15.50 2.33 -14.13
C ASP A 145 14.37 1.79 -15.01
N LYS A 146 13.66 2.69 -15.72
CA LYS A 146 12.54 2.32 -16.61
C LYS A 146 12.96 1.36 -17.73
N ARG A 147 14.23 1.38 -18.16
CA ARG A 147 14.70 0.50 -19.26
C ARG A 147 14.83 -0.95 -18.81
N LYS A 148 15.20 -1.15 -17.54
CA LYS A 148 15.34 -2.49 -16.94
C LYS A 148 14.08 -2.94 -16.21
N GLY A 149 13.15 -2.03 -15.91
CA GLY A 149 12.01 -2.31 -15.04
C GLY A 149 12.44 -2.64 -13.61
N GLU A 150 13.54 -2.03 -13.16
CA GLU A 150 14.17 -2.26 -11.86
C GLU A 150 14.21 -0.97 -11.03
N GLY A 151 14.31 -1.12 -9.71
CA GLY A 151 14.31 0.01 -8.78
C GLY A 151 12.96 0.72 -8.70
N GLY A 152 12.95 1.90 -8.07
CA GLY A 152 11.73 2.54 -7.61
C GLY A 152 11.18 1.86 -6.36
N MET A 153 10.29 2.56 -5.67
CA MET A 153 9.44 2.03 -4.62
C MET A 153 8.04 1.89 -5.19
N LEU A 154 7.57 0.65 -5.30
CA LEU A 154 6.20 0.36 -5.69
C LEU A 154 5.27 0.81 -4.55
N VAL A 155 4.27 1.63 -4.87
CA VAL A 155 3.20 1.97 -3.91
C VAL A 155 2.12 0.92 -4.04
N ASP A 156 1.93 0.09 -3.00
CA ASP A 156 1.16 -1.13 -3.11
C ASP A 156 0.17 -1.29 -1.96
N SER A 157 -1.13 -1.10 -2.22
CA SER A 157 -2.17 -1.26 -1.21
C SER A 157 -2.47 -2.73 -0.88
N GLY A 158 -2.16 -3.66 -1.78
CA GLY A 158 -2.36 -5.10 -1.56
C GLY A 158 -1.18 -5.82 -0.89
N SER A 159 -0.08 -5.10 -0.59
CA SER A 159 0.98 -5.61 0.29
C SER A 159 0.79 -5.06 1.69
N THR A 160 0.62 -5.91 2.70
CA THR A 160 0.48 -5.47 4.09
C THR A 160 1.76 -4.80 4.60
N LEU A 161 2.90 -5.48 4.44
CA LEU A 161 4.19 -5.05 4.96
C LEU A 161 5.02 -4.32 3.91
N THR A 162 5.90 -3.42 4.36
CA THR A 162 6.87 -2.74 3.50
C THR A 162 8.06 -3.66 3.23
N PHE A 163 8.57 -3.64 1.99
CA PHE A 163 9.74 -4.42 1.60
C PHE A 163 10.89 -3.49 1.21
N LEU A 164 12.04 -3.61 1.87
CA LEU A 164 13.23 -2.78 1.63
C LEU A 164 14.44 -3.62 1.19
N PRO A 165 15.43 -3.05 0.49
CA PRO A 165 16.71 -3.72 0.24
C PRO A 165 17.33 -4.21 1.55
N GLN A 166 17.93 -5.40 1.55
CA GLN A 166 18.47 -6.03 2.78
C GLN A 166 19.41 -5.11 3.55
N ILE A 167 20.28 -4.38 2.85
CA ILE A 167 21.22 -3.42 3.45
C ILE A 167 20.51 -2.28 4.19
N VAL A 168 19.36 -1.83 3.68
CA VAL A 168 18.53 -0.78 4.30
C VAL A 168 17.84 -1.33 5.53
N LEU A 169 17.22 -2.51 5.42
CA LEU A 169 16.55 -3.16 6.55
C LEU A 169 17.52 -3.43 7.71
N THR A 170 18.75 -3.88 7.42
CA THR A 170 19.76 -4.12 8.45
C THR A 170 20.13 -2.85 9.23
N GLU A 171 20.32 -1.71 8.55
CA GLU A 171 20.56 -0.44 9.25
C GLU A 171 19.32 0.05 10.01
N PHE A 172 18.13 -0.13 9.44
CA PHE A 172 16.86 0.18 10.09
C PHE A 172 16.69 -0.60 11.41
N GLU A 173 16.82 -1.93 11.36
CA GLU A 173 16.74 -2.82 12.50
C GLU A 173 17.76 -2.45 13.59
N LYS A 174 19.00 -2.17 13.19
CA LYS A 174 20.08 -1.79 14.11
C LYS A 174 19.77 -0.49 14.86
N ILE A 175 19.31 0.55 14.17
CA ILE A 175 18.93 1.82 14.79
C ILE A 175 17.70 1.59 15.70
N THR A 176 16.70 0.86 15.20
CA THR A 176 15.49 0.52 15.97
C THR A 176 15.84 -0.21 17.28
N ARG A 177 16.75 -1.20 17.27
CA ARG A 177 17.25 -1.87 18.49
C ARG A 177 17.80 -0.89 19.50
N SER A 178 18.62 0.06 19.04
CA SER A 178 19.23 1.07 19.91
C SER A 178 18.19 1.99 20.53
N VAL A 179 17.20 2.42 19.74
CA VAL A 179 16.11 3.29 20.19
C VAL A 179 15.20 2.56 21.18
N ILE A 180 14.70 1.38 20.84
CA ILE A 180 13.83 0.56 21.70
C ILE A 180 14.51 0.26 23.04
N LYS A 181 15.82 -0.05 23.04
CA LYS A 181 16.56 -0.28 24.29
C LYS A 181 16.55 0.95 25.21
N LYS A 182 16.57 2.17 24.66
CA LYS A 182 16.47 3.42 25.45
C LYS A 182 15.07 3.65 26.02
N LEU A 183 14.04 3.04 25.42
CA LEU A 183 12.67 3.04 25.93
C LEU A 183 12.41 1.96 26.99
N ASN A 184 13.45 1.23 27.43
CA ASN A 184 13.36 0.10 28.35
C ASN A 184 12.48 -1.07 27.86
N LEU A 185 12.20 -1.13 26.55
CA LEU A 185 11.51 -2.24 25.92
C LEU A 185 12.51 -3.35 25.54
N ARG A 186 12.06 -4.60 25.59
CA ARG A 186 12.92 -5.78 25.43
C ARG A 186 12.76 -6.40 24.05
N LEU A 187 13.87 -6.73 23.41
CA LEU A 187 13.86 -7.59 22.23
C LEU A 187 13.24 -8.94 22.60
N SER A 188 12.29 -9.41 21.81
CA SER A 188 11.63 -10.70 22.03
C SER A 188 12.50 -11.83 21.47
N PRO A 189 12.63 -12.97 22.17
CA PRO A 189 13.17 -14.20 21.59
C PRO A 189 12.21 -14.81 20.55
N PHE A 190 10.93 -14.41 20.59
CA PHE A 190 9.92 -14.83 19.62
C PHE A 190 9.92 -13.88 18.41
N SER A 191 9.72 -14.44 17.23
CA SER A 191 9.56 -13.69 15.99
C SER A 191 8.40 -14.26 15.20
N LYS A 192 7.68 -13.41 14.46
CA LYS A 192 6.78 -13.89 13.41
C LYS A 192 7.61 -14.21 12.16
N LYS A 193 7.32 -15.35 11.53
CA LYS A 193 8.03 -15.79 10.32
C LYS A 193 7.19 -15.50 9.09
N PHE A 194 7.74 -14.72 8.17
CA PHE A 194 7.13 -14.45 6.88
C PHE A 194 8.03 -14.99 5.79
N ARG A 195 7.56 -16.01 5.07
CA ARG A 195 8.32 -16.68 3.99
C ARG A 195 9.74 -17.09 4.43
N GLY A 196 9.87 -17.57 5.67
CA GLY A 196 11.14 -17.99 6.25
C GLY A 196 11.98 -16.87 6.90
N TYR A 197 11.63 -15.60 6.73
CA TYR A 197 12.28 -14.49 7.42
C TYR A 197 11.68 -14.26 8.81
N SER A 198 12.50 -14.20 9.84
CA SER A 198 12.10 -13.84 11.20
C SER A 198 12.11 -12.34 11.36
N THR A 199 10.93 -11.73 11.50
CA THR A 199 10.84 -10.29 11.79
C THR A 199 11.36 -9.97 13.19
N GLN A 200 11.83 -8.75 13.36
CA GLN A 200 12.26 -8.26 14.65
C GLN A 200 11.07 -7.85 15.52
N CYS A 201 10.92 -8.51 16.66
CA CYS A 201 9.82 -8.26 17.60
C CYS A 201 10.33 -7.86 18.99
N TYR A 202 9.44 -7.25 19.76
CA TYR A 202 9.71 -6.74 21.09
C TYR A 202 8.54 -7.06 22.02
N ILE A 203 8.85 -7.26 23.30
CA ILE A 203 7.86 -7.54 24.35
C ILE A 203 7.30 -6.21 24.84
N GLY A 204 5.99 -6.09 24.85
CA GLY A 204 5.26 -4.89 25.25
C GLY A 204 3.97 -4.70 24.48
N GLU A 205 3.12 -3.82 24.99
CA GLU A 205 2.00 -3.26 24.23
C GLU A 205 2.46 -2.11 23.33
N ALA A 206 1.79 -1.93 22.18
CA ALA A 206 2.15 -0.89 21.22
C ALA A 206 2.05 0.54 21.80
N ILE A 207 1.24 0.74 22.85
CA ILE A 207 1.12 2.04 23.54
C ILE A 207 2.47 2.54 24.09
N TYR A 208 3.37 1.64 24.48
CA TYR A 208 4.70 2.01 24.97
C TYR A 208 5.64 2.54 23.88
N LEU A 209 5.22 2.49 22.61
CA LEU A 209 5.96 3.09 21.51
C LEU A 209 5.67 4.58 21.31
N GLU A 210 4.77 5.20 22.07
CA GLU A 210 4.49 6.64 21.94
C GLU A 210 5.75 7.52 21.91
N PRO A 211 6.81 7.27 22.73
CA PRO A 211 8.05 8.06 22.68
C PRO A 211 9.03 7.64 21.57
N PHE A 212 8.70 6.61 20.76
CA PHE A 212 9.53 6.20 19.64
C PHE A 212 9.57 7.33 18.59
N PRO A 213 10.76 7.74 18.13
CA PRO A 213 10.91 8.84 17.19
C PRO A 213 10.21 8.52 15.87
N LYS A 214 9.66 9.55 15.24
CA LYS A 214 9.10 9.44 13.90
C LYS A 214 10.11 8.84 12.92
N VAL A 215 9.61 8.03 12.00
CA VAL A 215 10.38 7.57 10.85
C VAL A 215 10.00 8.41 9.65
N THR A 216 10.98 9.01 8.97
CA THR A 216 10.71 9.85 7.81
C THR A 216 11.22 9.16 6.55
N LEU A 217 10.31 8.90 5.61
CA LEU A 217 10.66 8.50 4.26
C LEU A 217 10.85 9.77 3.42
N HIS A 218 12.07 9.97 2.90
CA HIS A 218 12.40 11.12 2.08
C HIS A 218 12.30 10.74 0.61
N PHE A 219 11.37 11.36 -0.12
CA PHE A 219 11.18 11.15 -1.55
C PHE A 219 11.81 12.28 -2.37
N GLN A 220 11.77 12.14 -3.69
CA GLN A 220 12.13 13.22 -4.61
C GLN A 220 11.29 14.49 -4.38
N ASN A 221 11.78 15.63 -4.89
CA ASN A 221 11.15 16.95 -4.72
C ASN A 221 10.96 17.40 -3.27
N ARG A 222 11.79 16.90 -2.34
CA ARG A 222 11.72 17.25 -0.91
C ARG A 222 10.36 16.88 -0.29
N ALA A 223 9.71 15.84 -0.79
CA ALA A 223 8.50 15.29 -0.20
C ALA A 223 8.86 14.33 0.94
N TYR A 224 8.23 14.52 2.11
CA TYR A 224 8.57 13.79 3.33
C TYR A 224 7.34 13.14 3.94
N MET A 225 7.33 11.81 4.01
CA MET A 225 6.27 11.06 4.66
C MET A 225 6.71 10.74 6.09
N GLU A 226 6.10 11.42 7.06
CA GLU A 226 6.39 11.23 8.48
C GLU A 226 5.50 10.13 9.09
N LEU A 227 6.12 9.02 9.42
CA LEU A 227 5.51 7.82 9.96
C LEU A 227 5.58 7.82 11.50
N THR A 228 4.46 7.47 12.11
CA THR A 228 4.32 7.23 13.55
C THR A 228 4.52 5.73 13.84
N PRO A 229 4.64 5.31 15.12
CA PRO A 229 4.94 3.92 15.44
C PRO A 229 3.95 2.91 14.86
N ASP A 230 2.67 3.26 14.78
CA ASP A 230 1.62 2.45 14.16
C ASP A 230 1.91 2.16 12.68
N ASN A 231 2.62 3.04 11.97
CA ASN A 231 3.01 2.82 10.58
C ASN A 231 4.24 1.92 10.40
N VAL A 232 4.99 1.69 11.48
CA VAL A 232 6.32 1.04 11.44
C VAL A 232 6.28 -0.32 12.11
N PHE A 233 5.37 -0.51 13.07
CA PHE A 233 5.18 -1.72 13.83
C PHE A 233 3.74 -2.21 13.67
N PHE A 234 3.56 -3.53 13.79
CA PHE A 234 2.23 -4.14 13.91
C PHE A 234 2.17 -4.98 15.18
N GLU A 235 0.98 -5.08 15.74
CA GLU A 235 0.70 -5.96 16.87
C GLU A 235 0.61 -7.40 16.38
N ALA A 236 1.49 -8.25 16.91
CA ALA A 236 1.70 -9.60 16.42
C ALA A 236 1.02 -10.65 17.30
N ASP A 237 0.89 -10.34 18.59
CA ASP A 237 0.26 -11.16 19.63
C ASP A 237 0.06 -10.32 20.89
N ASP A 238 -0.62 -10.89 21.89
CA ASP A 238 -0.72 -10.28 23.20
C ASP A 238 0.69 -9.95 23.74
N ASN A 239 0.92 -8.68 24.08
CA ASN A 239 2.19 -8.19 24.61
C ASN A 239 3.40 -8.43 23.66
N LEU A 240 3.16 -8.47 22.35
CA LEU A 240 4.18 -8.63 21.32
C LEU A 240 3.90 -7.75 20.10
N PHE A 241 4.81 -6.83 19.79
CA PHE A 241 4.78 -6.09 18.53
C PHE A 241 6.04 -6.34 17.70
N CYS A 242 5.92 -6.21 16.38
CA CYS A 242 6.98 -6.54 15.43
C CYS A 242 7.14 -5.44 14.38
N LEU A 243 8.34 -5.33 13.80
CA LEU A 243 8.55 -4.44 12.66
C LEU A 243 7.70 -4.87 11.46
N ALA A 244 6.99 -3.91 10.87
CA ALA A 244 6.19 -4.06 9.67
C ALA A 244 7.01 -3.95 8.38
N ILE A 245 8.27 -4.39 8.42
CA ILE A 245 9.24 -4.27 7.33
C ILE A 245 9.94 -5.61 7.11
N LEU A 246 10.02 -6.04 5.85
CA LEU A 246 10.68 -7.27 5.43
C LEU A 246 11.75 -6.99 4.36
N PRO A 247 12.69 -7.91 4.12
CA PRO A 247 13.65 -7.72 3.05
C PRO A 247 12.99 -8.04 1.70
N SER A 248 13.23 -7.16 0.74
CA SER A 248 12.79 -7.29 -0.66
C SER A 248 13.30 -8.56 -1.35
N SER A 249 14.35 -9.21 -0.83
CA SER A 249 14.84 -10.51 -1.31
C SER A 249 13.82 -11.65 -1.16
N LEU A 250 12.78 -11.48 -0.33
CA LEU A 250 11.63 -12.40 -0.24
C LEU A 250 10.65 -12.25 -1.40
N LEU A 251 10.82 -11.21 -2.22
CA LEU A 251 9.99 -10.91 -3.38
C LEU A 251 10.73 -11.24 -4.66
N ARG A 252 9.96 -11.57 -5.70
CA ARG A 252 10.53 -11.71 -7.04
C ARG A 252 11.11 -10.35 -7.48
N ARG A 253 12.30 -10.39 -8.08
CA ARG A 253 13.04 -9.22 -8.59
C ARG A 253 13.51 -8.22 -7.52
N ASN A 254 13.57 -8.60 -6.23
CA ASN A 254 14.04 -7.70 -5.16
C ASN A 254 13.32 -6.34 -5.15
N THR A 255 12.01 -6.37 -5.38
CA THR A 255 11.19 -5.14 -5.51
C THR A 255 11.10 -4.42 -4.16
N THR A 256 11.34 -3.12 -4.14
CA THR A 256 11.05 -2.28 -2.97
C THR A 256 9.58 -1.89 -3.00
N ILE A 257 8.87 -2.09 -1.88
CA ILE A 257 7.42 -1.88 -1.78
C ILE A 257 7.10 -1.02 -0.57
N LEU A 258 6.25 0.00 -0.74
CA LEU A 258 5.53 0.68 0.34
C LEU A 258 4.25 -0.10 0.61
N GLY A 259 4.17 -0.81 1.74
CA GLY A 259 2.99 -1.59 2.14
C GLY A 259 1.95 -0.76 2.87
N ASN A 260 0.73 -1.29 3.03
CA ASN A 260 -0.41 -0.54 3.52
C ASN A 260 -0.32 -0.13 5.00
N VAL A 261 0.42 -0.86 5.84
CA VAL A 261 0.69 -0.44 7.24
C VAL A 261 1.41 0.92 7.27
N MET A 262 2.37 1.15 6.36
CA MET A 262 3.02 2.47 6.25
C MET A 262 2.12 3.56 5.64
N GLN A 263 1.05 3.15 4.96
CA GLN A 263 0.13 4.05 4.27
C GLN A 263 -1.09 4.43 5.12
N GLN A 264 -1.32 3.75 6.25
CA GLN A 264 -2.48 4.03 7.10
C GLN A 264 -2.44 5.46 7.69
N ASN A 265 -3.61 6.06 7.86
CA ASN A 265 -3.81 7.45 8.27
C ASN A 265 -3.20 8.47 7.29
N PHE A 266 -3.05 8.10 6.03
CA PHE A 266 -2.75 9.00 4.93
C PHE A 266 -3.82 8.94 3.85
N ASN A 267 -4.18 10.10 3.31
CA ASN A 267 -4.75 10.16 1.98
C ASN A 267 -3.60 10.10 0.97
N ILE A 268 -3.58 9.06 0.13
CA ILE A 268 -2.61 8.90 -0.95
C ILE A 268 -3.33 9.10 -2.27
N ALA A 269 -2.96 10.15 -3.00
CA ALA A 269 -3.58 10.54 -4.25
C ALA A 269 -2.60 10.38 -5.42
N PHE A 270 -3.12 9.90 -6.54
CA PHE A 270 -2.39 9.61 -7.77
C PHE A 270 -2.96 10.48 -8.88
N ASP A 271 -2.09 11.25 -9.53
CA ASP A 271 -2.38 11.96 -10.77
C ASP A 271 -1.58 11.31 -11.89
N LEU A 272 -2.27 10.50 -12.69
CA LEU A 272 -1.64 9.67 -13.72
C LEU A 272 -1.22 10.49 -14.95
N GLU A 273 -1.98 11.54 -15.26
CA GLU A 273 -1.64 12.48 -16.35
C GLU A 273 -0.58 13.47 -15.91
N GLY A 274 -0.67 13.96 -14.67
CA GLY A 274 0.33 14.85 -14.08
C GLY A 274 1.64 14.15 -13.67
N GLU A 275 1.67 12.81 -13.72
CA GLU A 275 2.78 11.98 -13.23
C GLU A 275 3.22 12.39 -11.81
N GLU A 276 2.26 12.59 -10.91
CA GLU A 276 2.49 13.02 -9.54
C GLU A 276 1.76 12.12 -8.53
N LEU A 277 2.40 11.85 -7.40
CA LEU A 277 1.79 11.21 -6.24
C LEU A 277 1.84 12.18 -5.07
N ALA A 278 0.71 12.38 -4.42
CA ALA A 278 0.58 13.18 -3.22
C ALA A 278 0.23 12.31 -2.01
N PHE A 279 0.77 12.66 -0.85
CA PHE A 279 0.39 12.04 0.41
C PHE A 279 0.23 13.09 1.51
N ASN A 280 -0.84 12.94 2.29
CA ASN A 280 -1.15 13.82 3.40
C ASN A 280 -1.59 13.01 4.61
N ARG A 281 -0.94 13.19 5.76
CA ARG A 281 -1.40 12.57 7.01
C ARG A 281 -2.69 13.27 7.45
N MET A 282 -3.79 12.54 7.44
CA MET A 282 -5.11 13.05 7.85
C MET A 282 -6.02 11.89 8.22
N SER A 283 -7.03 12.18 9.04
CA SER A 283 -8.08 11.20 9.34
C SER A 283 -8.85 10.86 8.07
N CYS A 284 -9.11 9.58 7.82
CA CYS A 284 -9.93 9.17 6.70
C CYS A 284 -11.38 9.65 6.83
N LYS A 285 -11.85 9.94 8.05
CA LYS A 285 -13.11 10.67 8.25
C LYS A 285 -13.10 12.04 7.58
N SER A 286 -12.01 12.80 7.69
CA SER A 286 -11.91 14.12 7.03
C SER A 286 -11.86 14.00 5.50
N VAL A 287 -11.36 12.87 4.99
CA VAL A 287 -11.41 12.55 3.56
C VAL A 287 -12.84 12.21 3.14
N GLU A 288 -13.53 11.37 3.91
CA GLU A 288 -14.95 11.04 3.71
C GLU A 288 -15.83 12.30 3.76
N ASP A 289 -15.66 13.15 4.77
CA ASP A 289 -16.45 14.39 4.92
C ASP A 289 -16.27 15.34 3.72
N TYR A 290 -15.11 15.30 3.03
CA TYR A 290 -14.87 16.09 1.81
C TYR A 290 -15.59 15.51 0.59
N TYR A 291 -15.48 14.19 0.37
CA TYR A 291 -16.03 13.51 -0.80
C TYR A 291 -17.51 13.12 -0.66
N GLY A 292 -18.01 13.04 0.57
CA GLY A 292 -19.34 12.55 0.96
C GLY A 292 -20.53 13.39 0.48
N HIS A 293 -20.29 14.31 -0.46
CA HIS A 293 -21.34 15.04 -1.14
C HIS A 293 -21.54 14.63 -2.61
N ASP A 294 -20.52 14.18 -3.37
CA ASP A 294 -20.69 14.04 -4.83
C ASP A 294 -19.76 13.02 -5.55
N GLU A 295 -18.97 12.20 -4.86
CA GLU A 295 -17.91 11.41 -5.53
C GLU A 295 -17.97 9.89 -5.36
N LEU A 296 -17.29 9.25 -6.33
CA LEU A 296 -17.17 7.82 -6.61
C LEU A 296 -16.23 7.08 -5.67
#